data_AF-A0A9N8HZS0-F1
#
_entry.id   AF-A0A9N8HZS0-F1
#
_cell.length_a   1.000
_cell.length_b   1.000
_cell.length_c   1.000
_cell.angle_alpha   90.00
_cell.angle_beta   90.00
_cell.angle_gamma   90.00
#
_symmetry.space_group_name_H-M   'P 1'
#
loop_
_entity.id
_entity.type
_entity.pdbx_description
1 polymer ?
#
loop_
_entity_poly.entity_id
_entity_poly.type
_entity_poly.pdbx_seq_one_letter_code
_entity_poly.pdbx_strand_id
1 'polypeptide(L)'
;MTMELSLSSLSSAALYTGLAYLQGVVTYSLVAYDIPATSSESNLKKTMDYYTTRKEADLSYKGVPVACVLLTGGVFANIAVQRGSVGSLLTLAAAFLTAFNNGKNVVDPVNALAADAKGDKVKERNLTEFMSGVTRGHWIDFAGFTTIFLLVTYL
;
A
#
# COMPACT_ATOMS: atom_id res chain seq x y z
N MET A 1 -10.72 25.72 -23.14
CA MET A 1 -9.25 25.62 -23.05
C MET A 1 -8.72 25.76 -21.61
N THR A 2 -9.11 26.80 -20.86
CA THR A 2 -8.67 26.97 -19.44
C THR A 2 -9.19 25.89 -18.48
N MET A 3 -10.43 25.42 -18.66
CA MET A 3 -11.05 24.41 -17.79
C MET A 3 -10.46 22.99 -17.96
N GLU A 4 -10.08 22.61 -19.19
CA GLU A 4 -9.46 21.31 -19.47
C GLU A 4 -8.02 21.24 -18.95
N LEU A 5 -7.26 22.33 -19.06
CA LEU A 5 -5.92 22.46 -18.46
C LEU A 5 -5.97 22.37 -16.93
N SER A 6 -6.97 22.98 -16.29
CA SER A 6 -7.13 22.89 -14.82
C SER A 6 -7.50 21.48 -14.35
N LEU A 7 -8.31 20.76 -15.12
CA LEU A 7 -8.76 19.42 -14.75
C LEU A 7 -7.63 18.38 -14.87
N SER A 8 -6.84 18.48 -15.94
CA SER A 8 -5.63 17.67 -16.15
C SER A 8 -4.57 17.90 -15.07
N SER A 9 -4.39 19.15 -14.64
CA SER A 9 -3.42 19.48 -13.59
C SER A 9 -3.85 18.90 -12.24
N LEU A 10 -5.15 18.97 -11.94
CA LEU A 10 -5.72 18.47 -10.69
C LEU A 10 -5.73 16.94 -10.62
N SER A 11 -6.02 16.26 -11.74
CA SER A 11 -6.01 14.78 -11.80
C SER A 11 -4.60 14.22 -11.57
N SER A 12 -3.59 14.82 -12.22
CA SER A 12 -2.19 14.46 -12.01
C SER A 12 -1.72 14.76 -10.59
N ALA A 13 -2.08 15.92 -10.02
CA ALA A 13 -1.73 16.25 -8.64
C ALA A 13 -2.32 15.26 -7.62
N ALA A 14 -3.60 14.89 -7.78
CA ALA A 14 -4.24 13.88 -6.93
C ALA A 14 -3.57 12.51 -7.06
N LEU A 15 -3.26 12.09 -8.29
CA LEU A 15 -2.57 10.84 -8.60
C LEU A 15 -1.18 10.78 -7.95
N TYR A 16 -0.32 11.76 -8.19
CA TYR A 16 1.04 11.78 -7.62
C TYR A 16 1.02 11.90 -6.09
N THR A 17 0.11 12.70 -5.53
CA THR A 17 0.00 12.85 -4.07
C THR A 17 -0.43 11.55 -3.40
N GLY A 18 -1.46 10.89 -3.93
CA GLY A 18 -1.91 9.59 -3.42
C GLY A 18 -0.82 8.53 -3.53
N LEU A 19 -0.13 8.48 -4.67
CA LEU A 19 0.94 7.52 -4.91
C LEU A 19 2.15 7.77 -4.01
N ALA A 20 2.62 9.01 -3.89
CA ALA A 20 3.76 9.35 -3.05
C ALA A 20 3.50 9.06 -1.57
N TYR A 21 2.28 9.32 -1.09
CA TYR A 21 1.87 8.97 0.27
C TYR A 21 1.89 7.46 0.49
N LEU A 22 1.24 6.68 -0.38
CA LEU A 22 1.18 5.23 -0.27
C LEU A 22 2.56 4.58 -0.36
N GLN A 23 3.39 5.05 -1.29
CA GLN A 23 4.79 4.64 -1.41
C GLN A 23 5.58 4.97 -0.14
N GLY A 24 5.38 6.15 0.45
CA GLY A 24 6.00 6.55 1.70
C GLY A 24 5.62 5.64 2.86
N VAL A 25 4.33 5.33 3.02
CA VAL A 25 3.83 4.42 4.06
C VAL A 25 4.39 3.02 3.89
N VAL A 26 4.37 2.46 2.67
CA VAL A 26 4.92 1.13 2.40
C VAL A 26 6.43 1.08 2.65
N THR A 27 7.17 2.10 2.21
CA THR A 27 8.63 2.18 2.43
C THR A 27 8.94 2.27 3.92
N TYR A 28 8.20 3.10 4.66
CA TYR A 28 8.33 3.21 6.11
C TYR A 28 8.07 1.86 6.79
N SER A 29 6.98 1.18 6.44
CA SER A 29 6.66 -0.13 7.00
C SER A 29 7.73 -1.18 6.72
N LEU A 30 8.28 -1.20 5.49
CA LEU A 30 9.37 -2.10 5.11
C LEU A 30 10.62 -1.87 5.95
N VAL A 31 11.07 -0.61 6.08
CA VAL A 31 12.35 -0.27 6.73
C VAL A 31 12.24 -0.31 8.24
N ALA A 32 11.15 0.21 8.82
CA ALA A 32 11.01 0.35 10.26
C ALA A 32 10.58 -0.95 10.95
N TYR A 33 9.85 -1.82 10.25
CA TYR A 33 9.21 -2.99 10.86
C TYR A 33 9.54 -4.30 10.14
N ASP A 34 9.25 -4.42 8.84
CA ASP A 34 9.28 -5.72 8.16
C ASP A 34 10.69 -6.30 8.02
N ILE A 35 11.63 -5.52 7.50
CA ILE A 35 13.03 -5.94 7.36
C ILE A 35 13.63 -6.26 8.74
N PRO A 36 13.49 -5.39 9.77
CA PRO A 36 13.93 -5.72 11.12
C PRO A 36 13.27 -6.97 11.72
N ALA A 37 12.00 -7.24 11.45
CA ALA A 37 11.30 -8.42 11.97
C ALA A 37 11.94 -9.73 11.53
N THR A 38 12.57 -9.75 10.35
CA THR A 38 13.27 -10.94 9.83
C THR A 38 14.66 -11.17 10.44
N SER A 39 15.17 -10.23 11.25
CA SER A 39 16.55 -10.27 11.77
C SER A 39 16.73 -10.87 13.17
N SER A 40 15.70 -10.81 14.03
CA SER A 40 15.76 -11.39 15.38
C SER A 40 14.37 -11.60 15.99
N GLU A 41 14.26 -12.56 16.93
CA GLU A 41 12.99 -12.84 17.65
C GLU A 41 12.45 -11.63 18.43
N SER A 42 13.34 -10.83 19.02
CA SER A 42 12.95 -9.62 19.75
C SER A 42 12.31 -8.56 18.85
N ASN A 43 12.75 -8.47 17.59
CA ASN A 43 12.20 -7.56 16.58
C ASN A 43 10.90 -8.11 15.98
N LEU A 44 10.80 -9.44 15.85
CA LEU A 44 9.59 -10.12 15.40
C LEU A 44 8.42 -9.75 16.32
N LYS A 45 8.57 -9.92 17.64
CA LYS A 45 7.50 -9.64 18.61
C LYS A 45 7.08 -8.17 18.64
N LYS A 46 8.04 -7.23 18.63
CA LYS A 46 7.72 -5.79 18.57
C LYS A 46 6.96 -5.41 17.31
N THR A 47 7.33 -6.00 16.19
CA THR A 47 6.67 -5.76 14.90
C THR A 47 5.25 -6.31 14.90
N MET A 48 5.03 -7.44 15.55
CA MET A 48 3.69 -8.01 15.72
C MET A 48 2.78 -7.16 16.60
N ASP A 49 3.30 -6.66 17.72
CA ASP A 49 2.56 -5.74 18.59
C ASP A 49 2.19 -4.47 17.81
N TYR A 50 3.09 -3.96 16.97
CA TYR A 50 2.77 -2.89 16.03
C TYR A 50 1.65 -3.29 15.06
N TYR A 51 1.75 -4.40 14.34
CA TYR A 51 0.74 -4.79 13.33
C TYR A 51 -0.66 -5.05 13.89
N THR A 52 -0.75 -5.50 15.13
CA THR A 52 -2.03 -5.73 15.83
C THR A 52 -2.65 -4.44 16.36
N THR A 53 -1.84 -3.45 16.75
CA THR A 53 -2.30 -2.19 17.37
C THR A 53 -2.27 -0.99 16.42
N ARG A 54 -1.64 -1.11 15.24
CA ARG A 54 -1.38 -0.01 14.28
C ARG A 54 -2.62 0.75 13.84
N LYS A 55 -3.78 0.09 13.71
CA LYS A 55 -5.03 0.72 13.24
C LYS A 55 -5.53 1.80 14.20
N GLU A 56 -5.20 1.66 15.48
CA GLU A 56 -5.66 2.57 16.53
C GLU A 56 -4.63 3.67 16.80
N ALA A 57 -3.35 3.29 16.86
CA ALA A 57 -2.27 4.15 17.30
C ALA A 57 -1.58 4.95 16.18
N ASP A 58 -1.50 4.44 14.95
CA ASP A 58 -0.68 5.04 13.90
C ASP A 58 -1.47 6.00 13.00
N LEU A 59 -1.09 7.28 13.03
CA LEU A 59 -1.64 8.34 12.20
C LEU A 59 -1.33 8.15 10.71
N SER A 60 -0.19 7.53 10.37
CA SER A 60 0.19 7.27 8.98
C SER A 60 -0.79 6.32 8.28
N TYR A 61 -1.34 5.35 9.01
CA TYR A 61 -2.36 4.43 8.50
C TYR A 61 -3.76 5.07 8.41
N LYS A 62 -4.06 6.08 9.22
CA LYS A 62 -5.33 6.83 9.15
C LYS A 62 -5.47 7.64 7.86
N GLY A 63 -4.35 8.06 7.27
CA GLY A 63 -4.31 8.76 5.98
C GLY A 63 -4.42 7.84 4.75
N VAL A 64 -4.24 6.52 4.90
CA VAL A 64 -4.27 5.56 3.78
C VAL A 64 -5.58 5.60 3.00
N PRO A 65 -6.78 5.62 3.62
CA PRO A 65 -8.03 5.71 2.86
C PRO A 65 -8.12 6.97 2.00
N VAL A 66 -7.65 8.11 2.50
CA VAL A 66 -7.62 9.39 1.75
C VAL A 66 -6.68 9.28 0.56
N ALA A 67 -5.48 8.73 0.78
CA ALA A 67 -4.50 8.52 -0.30
C ALA A 67 -5.01 7.54 -1.37
N CYS A 68 -5.72 6.48 -0.98
CA CYS A 68 -6.37 5.56 -1.92
C CYS A 68 -7.47 6.22 -2.75
N VAL A 69 -8.26 7.12 -2.15
CA VAL A 69 -9.27 7.91 -2.87
C VAL A 69 -8.59 8.87 -3.86
N LEU A 70 -7.52 9.56 -3.45
CA LEU A 70 -6.75 10.45 -4.32
C LEU A 70 -6.12 9.69 -5.50
N LEU A 71 -5.52 8.53 -5.23
CA LEU A 71 -4.97 7.63 -6.26
C LEU A 71 -6.06 7.19 -7.23
N THR A 72 -7.13 6.59 -6.74
CA THR A 72 -8.23 6.05 -7.57
C THR A 72 -8.91 7.16 -8.38
N GLY A 73 -9.24 8.29 -7.73
CA GLY A 73 -9.84 9.44 -8.39
C GLY A 73 -8.93 10.05 -9.46
N GLY A 74 -7.63 10.16 -9.17
CA GLY A 74 -6.62 10.61 -10.13
C GLY A 74 -6.51 9.69 -11.35
N VAL A 75 -6.53 8.37 -11.15
CA VAL A 75 -6.52 7.38 -12.25
C VAL A 75 -7.76 7.49 -13.12
N PHE A 76 -8.96 7.52 -12.53
CA PHE A 76 -10.20 7.64 -13.30
C PHE A 76 -10.30 8.97 -14.05
N ALA A 77 -9.91 10.07 -13.41
CA ALA A 77 -9.86 11.38 -14.07
C ALA A 77 -8.86 11.39 -15.23
N ASN A 78 -7.69 10.76 -15.08
CA ASN A 78 -6.73 10.62 -16.18
C ASN A 78 -7.25 9.74 -17.31
N ILE A 79 -7.93 8.61 -17.05
CA ILE A 79 -8.57 7.79 -18.08
C ILE A 79 -9.61 8.61 -18.87
N ALA A 80 -10.44 9.38 -18.17
CA ALA A 80 -11.50 10.19 -18.77
C ALA A 80 -10.94 11.34 -19.63
N VAL A 81 -9.88 12.00 -19.16
CA VAL A 81 -9.24 13.12 -19.87
C VAL A 81 -8.38 12.63 -21.04
N GLN A 82 -7.63 11.53 -20.87
CA GLN A 82 -6.74 10.99 -21.90
C GLN A 82 -7.41 9.96 -22.85
N ARG A 83 -8.74 9.81 -22.80
CA ARG A 83 -9.52 8.89 -23.65
C ARG A 83 -8.97 7.45 -23.66
N GLY A 84 -8.63 6.90 -22.50
CA GLY A 84 -8.24 5.49 -22.37
C GLY A 84 -6.89 5.13 -23.00
N SER A 85 -5.90 6.04 -22.90
CA SER A 85 -4.52 5.73 -23.29
C SER A 85 -4.03 4.42 -22.64
N VAL A 86 -3.17 3.68 -23.35
CA VAL A 86 -2.59 2.41 -22.86
C VAL A 86 -1.95 2.59 -21.47
N GLY A 87 -1.28 3.72 -21.23
CA GLY A 87 -0.69 4.06 -19.94
C GLY A 87 -1.72 4.20 -18.81
N SER A 88 -2.91 4.75 -19.10
CA SER A 88 -3.98 4.88 -18.11
C SER A 88 -4.59 3.52 -17.74
N LEU A 89 -4.73 2.60 -18.69
CA LEU A 89 -5.20 1.23 -18.46
C LEU A 89 -4.18 0.40 -17.67
N LEU A 90 -2.89 0.53 -17.98
CA LEU A 90 -1.80 -0.12 -17.23
C LEU A 90 -1.73 0.38 -15.79
N THR A 91 -1.91 1.69 -15.58
CA THR A 91 -1.95 2.28 -14.24
C THR A 91 -3.11 1.72 -13.41
N LEU A 92 -4.30 1.58 -14.02
CA LEU A 92 -5.46 0.98 -13.38
C LEU A 92 -5.23 -0.50 -13.04
N ALA A 93 -4.67 -1.27 -13.98
CA ALA A 93 -4.35 -2.68 -13.75
C ALA A 93 -3.34 -2.87 -12.62
N ALA A 94 -2.28 -2.05 -12.58
CA ALA A 94 -1.29 -2.08 -11.51
C ALA A 94 -1.91 -1.72 -10.15
N ALA A 95 -2.79 -0.70 -10.09
CA ALA A 95 -3.49 -0.34 -8.86
C ALA A 95 -4.37 -1.49 -8.33
N PHE A 96 -5.10 -2.19 -9.21
CA PHE A 96 -5.89 -3.37 -8.82
C PHE A 96 -5.02 -4.54 -8.36
N LEU A 97 -3.92 -4.83 -9.06
CA LEU A 97 -2.99 -5.90 -8.67
C LEU A 97 -2.36 -5.63 -7.30
N THR A 98 -1.95 -4.39 -7.05
CA THR A 98 -1.45 -3.94 -5.74
C THR A 98 -2.52 -4.10 -4.66
N ALA A 99 -3.75 -3.63 -4.89
CA ALA A 99 -4.84 -3.79 -3.93
C ALA A 99 -5.16 -5.26 -3.61
N PHE A 100 -5.21 -6.12 -4.64
CA PHE A 100 -5.44 -7.56 -4.48
C PHE A 100 -4.31 -8.23 -3.68
N ASN A 101 -3.05 -7.92 -4.00
CA ASN A 101 -1.91 -8.49 -3.29
C ASN A 101 -1.83 -8.01 -1.85
N ASN A 102 -2.11 -6.74 -1.58
CA ASN A 102 -2.16 -6.20 -0.23
C ASN A 102 -3.28 -6.88 0.59
N GLY A 103 -4.47 -7.04 0.00
CA GLY A 103 -5.57 -7.78 0.60
C GLY A 103 -5.15 -9.16 1.08
N LYS A 104 -4.58 -9.96 0.17
CA LYS A 104 -4.21 -11.35 0.43
C LYS A 104 -3.00 -11.53 1.36
N ASN A 105 -1.99 -10.66 1.26
CA ASN A 105 -0.69 -10.87 1.92
C ASN A 105 -0.47 -10.00 3.16
N VAL A 106 -1.27 -8.94 3.35
CA VAL A 106 -1.13 -8.01 4.47
C VAL A 106 -2.42 -7.90 5.26
N VAL A 107 -3.56 -7.59 4.63
CA VAL A 107 -4.81 -7.31 5.34
C VAL A 107 -5.43 -8.57 5.93
N ASP A 108 -5.67 -9.60 5.10
CA ASP A 108 -6.30 -10.85 5.56
C ASP A 108 -5.47 -11.54 6.65
N PRO A 109 -4.13 -11.68 6.51
CA PRO A 109 -3.32 -12.26 7.56
C PRO A 109 -3.34 -11.41 8.84
N VAL A 110 -3.22 -10.08 8.76
CA VAL A 110 -3.22 -9.22 9.96
C VAL A 110 -4.58 -9.26 10.65
N ASN A 111 -5.68 -9.33 9.91
CA ASN A 111 -7.02 -9.47 10.48
C ASN A 111 -7.20 -10.84 11.15
N ALA A 112 -6.73 -11.91 10.51
CA ALA A 112 -6.73 -13.25 11.10
C ALA A 112 -5.91 -13.28 12.40
N LEU A 113 -4.73 -12.66 12.38
CA LEU A 113 -3.87 -12.60 13.56
C LEU A 113 -4.44 -11.71 14.68
N ALA A 114 -5.12 -10.61 14.35
CA ALA A 114 -5.82 -9.79 15.34
C ALA A 114 -7.03 -10.53 15.96
N ALA A 115 -7.67 -11.43 15.20
CA ALA A 115 -8.72 -12.30 15.71
C ALA A 115 -8.14 -13.41 16.62
N ASP A 116 -7.03 -14.03 16.22
CA ASP A 116 -6.33 -15.08 16.97
C ASP A 116 -5.61 -14.54 18.22
N ALA A 117 -5.13 -13.30 18.21
CA ALA A 117 -4.51 -12.66 19.38
C ALA A 117 -5.47 -12.50 20.57
N LYS A 118 -6.79 -12.59 20.34
CA LYS A 118 -7.81 -12.64 21.41
C LYS A 118 -8.00 -14.04 22.00
N GLY A 119 -7.39 -15.08 21.42
CA GLY A 119 -7.46 -16.46 21.85
C GLY A 119 -6.09 -17.13 21.77
N ASP A 120 -5.34 -17.08 22.87
CA ASP A 120 -4.12 -17.84 23.18
C ASP A 120 -3.57 -18.82 22.11
N LYS A 121 -2.29 -18.60 21.76
CA LYS A 121 -1.33 -19.48 21.03
C LYS A 121 -1.13 -19.21 19.52
N VAL A 122 -0.50 -18.08 19.20
CA VAL A 122 0.29 -18.01 17.95
C VAL A 122 1.63 -18.71 18.18
N LYS A 123 1.85 -19.88 17.57
CA LYS A 123 3.14 -20.59 17.64
C LYS A 123 4.21 -19.80 16.88
N GLU A 124 5.43 -19.72 17.41
CA GLU A 124 6.57 -18.96 16.84
C GLU A 124 6.85 -19.26 15.36
N ARG A 125 6.69 -20.52 14.93
CA ARG A 125 6.86 -20.90 13.52
C ARG A 125 5.83 -20.23 12.59
N ASN A 126 4.61 -20.00 13.08
CA ASN A 126 3.56 -19.30 12.35
C ASN A 126 3.84 -17.79 12.26
N LEU A 127 4.59 -17.23 13.22
CA LEU A 127 4.94 -15.80 13.24
C LEU A 127 5.99 -15.43 12.20
N THR A 128 7.02 -16.26 12.02
CA THR A 128 8.03 -16.05 10.99
C THR A 128 7.44 -16.17 9.59
N GLU A 129 6.57 -17.18 9.37
CA GLU A 129 5.87 -17.36 8.09
C GLU A 129 4.90 -16.20 7.81
N PHE A 130 4.16 -15.75 8.83
CA PHE A 130 3.33 -14.56 8.76
C PHE A 130 4.13 -13.32 8.35
N MET A 131 5.24 -13.03 9.05
CA MET A 131 6.05 -11.84 8.77
C MET A 131 6.70 -11.89 7.39
N SER A 132 7.12 -13.08 6.95
CA SER A 132 7.59 -13.29 5.57
C SER A 132 6.51 -12.96 4.53
N GLY A 133 5.25 -13.35 4.79
CA GLY A 133 4.09 -13.00 3.97
C GLY A 133 3.82 -11.50 3.91
N VAL A 134 3.80 -10.82 5.07
CA VAL A 134 3.60 -9.36 5.16
C VAL A 134 4.71 -8.60 4.44
N THR A 135 5.97 -8.97 4.70
CA THR A 135 7.15 -8.37 4.07
C THR A 135 7.08 -8.52 2.55
N ARG A 136 6.73 -9.71 2.06
CA ARG A 136 6.54 -9.96 0.62
C ARG A 136 5.40 -9.11 0.04
N GLY A 137 4.29 -8.97 0.76
CA GLY A 137 3.16 -8.12 0.37
C GLY A 137 3.59 -6.67 0.18
N HIS A 138 4.26 -6.08 1.18
CA HIS A 138 4.74 -4.71 1.09
C HIS A 138 5.84 -4.51 0.02
N TRP A 139 6.72 -5.49 -0.24
CA TRP A 139 7.66 -5.41 -1.36
C TRP A 139 6.97 -5.39 -2.73
N ILE A 140 5.91 -6.18 -2.91
CA ILE A 140 5.11 -6.16 -4.13
C ILE A 140 4.42 -4.81 -4.31
N ASP A 141 3.86 -4.25 -3.23
CA ASP A 141 3.22 -2.94 -3.26
C ASP A 141 4.22 -1.83 -3.58
N PHE A 142 5.41 -1.87 -2.98
CA PHE A 142 6.51 -0.95 -3.26
C PHE A 142 6.90 -0.99 -4.75
N ALA A 143 7.06 -2.19 -5.31
CA ALA A 143 7.38 -2.37 -6.73
C ALA A 143 6.23 -1.89 -7.64
N GLY A 144 4.98 -2.18 -7.26
CA GLY A 144 3.78 -1.76 -7.99
C GLY A 144 3.64 -0.25 -8.03
N PHE A 145 3.71 0.43 -6.88
CA PHE A 145 3.64 1.88 -6.79
C PHE A 145 4.82 2.57 -7.48
N THR A 146 6.03 2.02 -7.38
CA THR A 146 7.19 2.53 -8.14
C THR A 146 6.96 2.43 -9.65
N THR A 147 6.42 1.29 -10.12
CA THR A 147 6.12 1.09 -11.53
C THR A 147 5.04 2.06 -12.02
N ILE A 148 3.97 2.26 -11.24
CA ILE A 148 2.94 3.26 -11.54
C ILE A 148 3.55 4.67 -11.60
N PHE A 149 4.42 5.03 -10.65
CA PHE A 149 5.07 6.34 -10.63
C PHE A 149 5.86 6.57 -11.92
N LEU A 150 6.66 5.59 -12.32
CA LEU A 150 7.45 5.66 -13.54
C LEU A 150 6.56 5.72 -14.79
N LEU A 151 5.52 4.88 -14.88
CA LEU A 151 4.59 4.89 -16.01
C LEU A 151 3.87 6.23 -16.16
N VAL A 152 3.44 6.84 -15.06
CA VAL A 152 2.72 8.12 -15.09
C VAL A 152 3.67 9.31 -15.31
N THR A 153 4.95 9.18 -14.98
CA THR A 153 5.93 10.28 -15.14
C THR A 153 6.58 10.30 -16.53
N TYR A 154 6.71 9.15 -17.19
CA TYR A 154 7.48 9.00 -18.44
C TYR A 154 6.63 8.64 -19.68
N LEU A 155 5.30 8.49 -19.56
CA LEU A 155 4.36 8.28 -20.68
C LEU A 155 3.35 9.42 -20.77
#